data_AF-A0A9P6SG29-F1
#
_entry.id   AF-A0A9P6SG29-F1
#
_cell.length_a   1.000
_cell.length_b   1.000
_cell.length_c   1.000
_cell.angle_alpha   90.00
_cell.angle_beta   90.00
_cell.angle_gamma   90.00
#
_symmetry.space_group_name_H-M   'P 1'
#
loop_
_entity.id
_entity.type
_entity.pdbx_description
1 polymer ?
#
loop_
_entity_poly.entity_id
_entity_poly.type
_entity_poly.pdbx_seq_one_letter_code
_entity_poly.pdbx_strand_id
1 'polypeptide(L)'
;MGRIDNNNKAVVNYVDQIQKETHYGQQPRTMAKKAKARTIIVKLLSTAGTGFFYTTRRPRTTAKLSFMKFDPRANQNVLFNEAKINRPN
;
A
#
# COMPACT_ATOMS: atom_id res chain seq x y z
N MET A 1 -61.38 -25.68 -24.69
CA MET A 1 -61.58 -24.79 -23.53
C MET A 1 -61.05 -25.53 -22.30
N GLY A 2 -59.88 -25.16 -21.77
CA GLY A 2 -59.31 -25.78 -20.57
C GLY A 2 -58.16 -24.91 -20.09
N ARG A 3 -58.29 -24.41 -18.86
CA ARG A 3 -57.63 -23.23 -18.31
C ARG A 3 -56.19 -23.55 -17.87
N ILE A 4 -55.37 -22.51 -17.84
CA ILE A 4 -53.95 -22.53 -17.43
C ILE A 4 -53.90 -22.42 -15.91
N ASP A 5 -53.32 -23.41 -15.24
CA ASP A 5 -53.23 -23.46 -13.77
C ASP A 5 -51.98 -22.68 -13.30
N ASN A 6 -52.15 -21.38 -13.08
CA ASN A 6 -51.10 -20.42 -12.69
C ASN A 6 -50.67 -20.50 -11.21
N ASN A 7 -50.69 -21.67 -10.56
CA ASN A 7 -50.45 -21.78 -9.11
C ASN A 7 -49.02 -22.19 -8.71
N ASN A 8 -48.13 -22.48 -9.66
CA ASN A 8 -46.77 -22.98 -9.37
C ASN A 8 -45.62 -22.02 -9.73
N LYS A 9 -45.90 -20.77 -10.11
CA LYS A 9 -44.84 -19.77 -10.39
C LYS A 9 -44.62 -18.78 -9.25
N ALA A 10 -45.62 -18.56 -8.40
CA ALA A 10 -45.52 -17.63 -7.27
C ALA A 10 -44.71 -18.22 -6.10
N VAL A 11 -44.82 -19.52 -5.83
CA VAL A 11 -44.12 -20.18 -4.72
C VAL A 11 -42.62 -20.29 -5.00
N VAL A 12 -42.21 -20.72 -6.20
CA VAL A 12 -40.79 -20.76 -6.59
C VAL A 12 -40.12 -19.39 -6.58
N ASN A 13 -40.84 -18.33 -6.97
CA ASN A 13 -40.32 -16.96 -6.87
C ASN A 13 -40.18 -16.50 -5.39
N TYR A 14 -41.06 -16.97 -4.51
CA TYR A 14 -41.00 -16.64 -3.08
C TYR A 14 -39.83 -17.35 -2.37
N VAL A 15 -39.57 -18.63 -2.69
CA VAL A 15 -38.43 -19.37 -2.11
C VAL A 15 -37.08 -18.86 -2.66
N ASP A 16 -37.01 -18.49 -3.94
CA ASP A 16 -35.81 -17.87 -4.53
C ASP A 16 -35.54 -16.46 -3.97
N GLN A 17 -36.59 -15.71 -3.63
CA GLN A 17 -36.44 -14.40 -3.00
C GLN A 17 -35.94 -14.53 -1.55
N ILE A 18 -36.44 -15.51 -0.77
CA ILE A 18 -35.95 -15.78 0.59
C ILE A 18 -34.47 -16.25 0.59
N GLN A 19 -34.02 -16.97 -0.43
CA GLN A 19 -32.62 -17.40 -0.54
C GLN A 19 -31.66 -16.28 -0.92
N LYS A 20 -32.10 -15.24 -1.66
CA LYS A 20 -31.29 -14.04 -1.92
C LYS A 20 -31.24 -13.08 -0.73
N GLU A 21 -32.16 -13.22 0.22
CA GLU A 21 -32.28 -12.37 1.40
C GLU A 21 -31.62 -12.97 2.67
N THR A 22 -31.24 -14.25 2.67
CA THR A 22 -30.54 -14.87 3.82
C THR A 22 -29.01 -14.72 3.81
N HIS A 23 -28.47 -13.79 2.99
CA HIS A 23 -27.06 -13.34 3.07
C HIS A 23 -26.88 -11.86 3.45
N TYR A 24 -27.93 -11.18 3.94
CA TYR A 24 -27.79 -9.88 4.60
C TYR A 24 -27.04 -10.06 5.94
N GLY A 25 -25.93 -9.39 6.24
CA GLY A 25 -25.23 -8.36 5.48
C GLY A 25 -23.79 -8.23 5.97
N GLN A 26 -22.90 -8.96 5.31
CA GLN A 26 -21.50 -8.58 5.32
C GLN A 26 -21.26 -7.76 4.05
N GLN A 27 -21.47 -6.44 4.16
CA GLN A 27 -20.95 -5.50 3.18
C GLN A 27 -19.49 -5.87 2.92
N PRO A 28 -18.98 -5.90 1.67
CA PRO A 28 -17.56 -6.12 1.46
C PRO A 28 -16.86 -5.05 2.27
N ARG A 29 -16.17 -5.46 3.34
CA ARG A 29 -15.30 -4.56 4.09
C ARG A 29 -14.26 -4.16 3.06
N THR A 30 -14.46 -3.02 2.41
CA THR A 30 -13.46 -2.45 1.52
C THR A 30 -12.25 -2.29 2.41
N MET A 31 -11.27 -3.18 2.24
CA MET A 31 -10.09 -3.22 3.08
C MET A 31 -9.47 -1.84 2.98
N ALA A 32 -9.54 -1.07 4.07
CA ALA A 32 -9.02 0.28 4.09
C ALA A 32 -7.54 0.19 3.68
N LYS A 33 -7.21 0.73 2.51
CA LYS A 33 -5.86 0.66 1.98
C LYS A 33 -4.95 1.35 3.00
N LYS A 34 -4.02 0.59 3.58
CA LYS A 34 -3.12 1.08 4.63
C LYS A 34 -2.50 2.42 4.20
N ALA A 35 -2.69 3.44 5.02
CA ALA A 35 -2.12 4.75 4.79
C ALA A 35 -0.58 4.66 4.74
N LYS A 36 0.02 5.36 3.77
CA LYS A 36 1.49 5.45 3.68
C LYS A 36 2.03 6.27 4.84
N ALA A 37 3.19 5.89 5.36
CA ALA A 37 3.84 6.64 6.43
C ALA A 37 4.21 8.07 5.99
N ARG A 38 4.00 9.04 6.89
CA ARG A 38 4.33 10.47 6.67
C ARG A 38 5.84 10.72 6.60
N THR A 39 6.62 9.93 7.36
CA THR A 39 8.08 10.00 7.40
C THR A 39 8.66 8.75 6.78
N ILE A 40 9.70 8.91 5.96
CA ILE A 40 10.43 7.81 5.33
C ILE A 40 11.87 7.75 5.86
N ILE A 41 12.39 6.53 5.96
CA ILE A 41 13.80 6.29 6.25
C ILE A 41 14.53 6.19 4.90
N VAL A 42 15.61 6.95 4.76
CA VAL A 42 16.40 7.04 3.54
C VAL A 42 17.87 6.81 3.85
N LYS A 43 18.64 6.40 2.84
CA LYS A 43 20.10 6.33 2.91
C LYS A 43 20.67 7.60 2.31
N LEU A 44 21.71 8.14 2.91
CA LEU A 44 22.58 9.12 2.30
C LEU A 44 23.79 8.36 1.78
N LEU A 45 23.90 8.18 0.45
CA LEU A 45 25.01 7.48 -0.19
C LEU A 45 26.14 8.45 -0.49
N SER A 46 27.37 8.04 -0.17
CA SER A 46 28.58 8.79 -0.52
C SER A 46 28.73 8.90 -2.04
N THR A 47 28.97 10.12 -2.54
CA THR A 47 29.25 10.34 -3.97
C THR A 47 30.67 9.92 -4.35
N ALA A 48 31.53 9.56 -3.39
CA ALA A 48 32.87 9.04 -3.66
C ALA A 48 32.87 7.59 -4.17
N GLY A 49 31.72 6.93 -4.26
CA GLY A 49 31.62 5.57 -4.81
C GLY A 49 32.09 4.45 -3.87
N THR A 50 32.36 4.75 -2.59
CA THR A 50 32.85 3.77 -1.60
C THR A 50 31.79 2.78 -1.12
N GLY A 51 30.51 3.07 -1.38
CA GLY A 51 29.36 2.35 -0.84
C GLY A 51 29.02 2.66 0.61
N PHE A 52 29.76 3.56 1.29
CA PHE A 52 29.41 4.01 2.63
C PHE A 52 28.14 4.86 2.62
N PHE A 53 27.29 4.69 3.65
CA PHE A 53 26.06 5.46 3.78
C PHE A 53 25.69 5.75 5.23
N TYR A 54 24.99 6.87 5.41
CA TYR A 54 24.26 7.17 6.64
C TYR A 54 22.78 6.85 6.48
N THR A 55 22.10 6.55 7.59
CA THR A 55 20.64 6.40 7.60
C THR A 55 20.02 7.64 8.24
N THR A 56 18.99 8.19 7.61
CA THR A 56 18.26 9.35 8.15
C THR A 56 16.77 9.23 7.92
N ARG A 57 16.00 10.08 8.58
CA ARG A 57 14.54 10.16 8.47
C ARG A 57 14.16 11.53 7.92
N ARG A 58 13.24 11.56 6.96
CA ARG A 58 12.67 12.81 6.46
C ARG A 58 11.17 12.70 6.20
N PRO A 59 10.42 13.81 6.24
CA PRO A 59 9.04 13.81 5.75
C PRO A 59 8.99 13.42 4.27
N ARG A 60 7.96 12.69 3.86
CA ARG A 60 7.81 12.21 2.48
C ARG A 60 7.60 13.35 1.48
N THR A 61 7.04 14.47 1.95
CA THR A 61 6.66 15.64 1.13
C THR A 61 7.82 16.58 0.82
N THR A 62 8.94 16.50 1.54
CA THR A 62 10.09 17.37 1.31
C THR A 62 10.95 16.89 0.14
N ALA A 63 11.79 17.79 -0.39
CA ALA A 63 12.80 17.47 -1.39
C ALA A 63 13.83 16.46 -0.86
N LYS A 64 14.59 15.87 -1.79
CA LYS A 64 15.68 14.95 -1.47
C LYS A 64 16.80 15.67 -0.72
N LEU A 65 17.42 14.97 0.21
CA LEU A 65 18.52 15.49 1.02
C LEU A 65 19.87 15.36 0.31
N SER A 66 20.72 16.37 0.48
CA SER A 66 22.12 16.37 0.05
C SER A 66 22.98 17.09 1.10
N PHE A 67 24.04 16.44 1.60
CA PHE A 67 24.89 17.01 2.67
C PHE A 67 26.37 16.71 2.45
N MET A 68 27.24 17.65 2.82
CA MET A 68 28.67 17.39 2.97
C MET A 68 28.93 16.68 4.30
N LYS A 69 29.46 15.46 4.26
CA LYS A 69 29.80 14.65 5.45
C LYS A 69 31.09 13.88 5.23
N PHE A 70 31.70 13.40 6.30
CA PHE A 70 32.88 12.56 6.23
C PHE A 70 32.51 11.14 5.74
N ASP A 71 33.28 10.62 4.79
CA ASP A 71 33.24 9.22 4.39
C ASP A 71 34.50 8.51 4.94
N PRO A 72 34.38 7.60 5.92
CA PRO A 72 35.53 6.91 6.50
C PRO A 72 36.23 5.96 5.53
N ARG A 73 35.58 5.55 4.43
CA ARG A 73 36.19 4.70 3.41
C ARG A 73 37.00 5.50 2.40
N ALA A 74 36.59 6.74 2.14
CA ALA A 74 37.37 7.68 1.31
C ALA A 74 38.37 8.49 2.14
N ASN A 75 38.18 8.55 3.45
CA ASN A 75 38.94 9.37 4.41
C ASN A 75 38.88 10.89 4.09
N GLN A 76 37.73 11.38 3.64
CA GLN A 76 37.52 12.79 3.29
C GLN A 76 36.06 13.21 3.43
N ASN A 77 35.81 14.52 3.48
CA ASN A 77 34.47 15.09 3.44
C ASN A 77 33.97 15.15 1.99
N VAL A 78 32.86 14.47 1.72
CA VAL A 78 32.27 14.37 0.39
C VAL A 78 30.78 14.67 0.44
N LEU A 79 30.19 14.90 -0.73
CA LEU A 79 28.76 15.06 -0.84
C LEU A 79 28.08 13.69 -0.64
N PHE A 80 26.98 13.68 0.07
CA PHE A 80 26.13 12.50 0.22
C PHE A 80 24.74 12.80 -0.31
N ASN A 81 24.22 11.93 -1.17
CA ASN A 81 22.93 12.08 -1.83
C ASN A 81 21.90 11.06 -1.32
N GLU A 82 20.64 11.48 -1.22
CA GLU A 82 19.55 10.60 -0.82
C GLU A 82 19.30 9.45 -1.81
N ALA A 83 19.27 8.23 -1.29
CA ALA A 83 18.90 7.01 -1.99
C ALA A 83 17.86 6.20 -1.22
N LYS A 84 17.07 5.42 -1.97
CA LYS A 84 16.01 4.59 -1.43
C LYS A 84 16.58 3.38 -0.67
N ILE A 85 15.97 3.06 0.46
CA ILE A 85 16.21 1.79 1.16
C ILE A 85 15.30 0.73 0.56
N ASN A 86 15.89 -0.20 -0.19
CA ASN A 86 15.21 -1.42 -0.57
C ASN A 86 15.33 -2.42 0.58
N ARG A 87 14.20 -2.92 1.09
CA ARG A 87 14.16 -4.14 1.88
C ARG A 87 13.67 -5.25 0.94
N PRO A 88 14.40 -6.37 0.78
CA PRO A 88 13.83 -7.54 0.13
C PRO A 88 12.61 -8.04 0.94
N ASN A 89 11.62 -8.57 0.23
CA ASN A 89 10.41 -9.16 0.82
C ASN A 89 10.71 -10.54 1.39
#